data_AF-A0A8T0DZY8-F1
#
_entry.id   AF-A0A8T0DZY8-F1
#
_cell.length_a   1.000
_cell.length_b   1.000
_cell.length_c   1.000
_cell.angle_alpha   90.00
_cell.angle_beta   90.00
_cell.angle_gamma   90.00
#
_symmetry.space_group_name_H-M   'P 1'
#
loop_
_entity.id
_entity.type
_entity.pdbx_description
1 polymer ?
#
loop_
_entity_poly.entity_id
_entity_poly.type
_entity_poly.pdbx_seq_one_letter_code
_entity_poly.pdbx_strand_id
1 'polypeptide(L)'
;MNSSQLITVAVLPIPNILDVENREEKRLNGYEGRFLHAILTGLGFQFDIVEAKDGQYGSLKADGNWTGMVGMVHRGEADLAFTTLAITEQRTEIIDFSPTYENVAPTFAYKKPGVTLPLFAYLYPFDIIVWGCIFLLLFLLPAFFVKISDKKIHYGTTFYKFFASLLGQSFKMTSKSSHLNALLCCWWIAITIIPASYSAAEKVFEGVGSDPCVGIWSSMKPKIYEILVLMLNCSCSSDNPNIKLSHCLGWSLDSNFLLANHEFFVSVCARLQYILYRIK
;
A
#
# COMPACT_ATOMS: atom_id res chain seq x y z
N MET A 1 -12.54 -39.33 30.03
CA MET A 1 -13.19 -38.25 30.80
C MET A 1 -14.68 -38.40 30.65
N ASN A 2 -15.45 -38.33 31.74
CA ASN A 2 -16.87 -38.68 31.76
C ASN A 2 -17.71 -37.46 32.15
N SER A 3 -18.44 -36.92 31.17
CA SER A 3 -19.57 -35.98 31.27
C SER A 3 -19.64 -35.22 29.93
N SER A 4 -20.79 -35.25 29.26
CA SER A 4 -21.06 -34.41 28.09
C SER A 4 -21.34 -32.98 28.54
N GLN A 5 -20.30 -32.30 29.04
CA GLN A 5 -20.43 -30.93 29.53
C GLN A 5 -20.87 -30.01 28.38
N LEU A 6 -22.00 -29.34 28.57
CA LEU A 6 -22.48 -28.29 27.67
C LEU A 6 -21.59 -27.05 27.88
N ILE A 7 -20.91 -26.61 26.83
CA ILE A 7 -20.04 -25.42 26.83
C ILE A 7 -20.80 -24.25 26.21
N THR A 8 -20.93 -23.15 26.94
CA THR A 8 -21.53 -21.91 26.43
C THR A 8 -20.46 -21.08 25.73
N VAL A 9 -20.62 -20.86 24.42
CA VAL A 9 -19.66 -20.10 23.60
C VAL A 9 -20.22 -18.74 23.25
N ALA A 10 -19.56 -17.68 23.73
CA ALA A 10 -19.81 -16.30 23.34
C ALA A 10 -19.26 -16.04 21.92
N VAL A 11 -20.10 -15.52 21.03
CA VAL A 11 -19.72 -15.16 19.65
C VAL A 11 -20.17 -13.74 19.31
N LEU A 12 -19.53 -13.15 18.29
CA LEU A 12 -19.94 -11.89 17.69
C LEU A 12 -20.28 -12.17 16.22
N PRO A 13 -21.56 -12.02 15.79
CA PRO A 13 -21.92 -12.24 14.41
C PRO A 13 -21.32 -11.15 13.52
N ILE A 14 -20.51 -11.55 12.54
CA ILE A 14 -19.85 -10.67 11.58
C ILE A 14 -20.07 -11.26 10.19
N PRO A 15 -20.76 -10.54 9.27
CA PRO A 15 -21.14 -11.07 7.96
C PRO A 15 -19.97 -11.68 7.18
N ASN A 16 -20.14 -12.93 6.72
CA ASN A 16 -19.17 -13.76 6.00
C ASN A 16 -17.98 -14.29 6.84
N ILE A 17 -17.82 -13.85 8.10
CA ILE A 17 -16.77 -14.31 9.02
C ILE A 17 -17.36 -15.37 9.97
N LEU A 18 -18.40 -14.98 10.71
CA LEU A 18 -19.17 -15.82 11.62
C LEU A 18 -20.63 -15.40 11.54
N ASP A 19 -21.48 -16.24 10.95
CA ASP A 19 -22.90 -15.99 10.79
C ASP A 19 -23.71 -17.04 11.59
N VAL A 20 -24.59 -16.59 12.49
CA VAL A 20 -25.47 -17.46 13.28
C VAL A 20 -26.81 -17.58 12.55
N GLU A 21 -26.99 -18.65 11.78
CA GLU A 21 -28.15 -18.79 10.88
C GLU A 21 -29.39 -19.32 11.62
N ASN A 22 -29.20 -20.30 12.51
CA ASN A 22 -30.29 -20.87 13.30
C ASN A 22 -29.78 -21.30 14.68
N ARG A 23 -30.34 -20.69 15.74
CA ARG A 23 -29.98 -20.95 17.15
C ARG A 23 -30.39 -22.36 17.60
N GLU A 24 -31.53 -22.88 17.13
CA GLU A 24 -32.02 -24.20 17.54
C GLU A 24 -31.21 -25.33 16.89
N GLU A 25 -30.82 -25.17 15.63
CA GLU A 25 -29.98 -26.14 14.90
C GLU A 25 -28.48 -25.97 15.14
N LYS A 26 -28.07 -24.96 15.91
CA LYS A 26 -26.65 -24.62 16.22
C LYS A 26 -25.80 -24.43 14.95
N ARG A 27 -26.43 -23.98 13.86
CA ARG A 27 -25.79 -23.82 12.54
C ARG A 27 -24.98 -22.53 12.49
N LEU A 28 -23.67 -22.71 12.42
CA LEU A 28 -22.66 -21.66 12.27
C LEU A 28 -22.14 -21.62 10.83
N ASN A 29 -22.29 -20.47 10.19
CA ASN A 29 -21.77 -20.15 8.86
C ASN A 29 -20.57 -19.18 8.95
N GLY A 30 -19.97 -18.87 7.80
CA GLY A 30 -18.68 -18.18 7.74
C GLY A 30 -17.50 -19.13 7.99
N TYR A 31 -16.26 -18.62 7.84
CA TYR A 31 -15.07 -19.45 8.02
C TYR A 31 -14.80 -19.76 9.50
N GLU A 32 -14.99 -18.78 10.39
CA GLU A 32 -14.85 -18.97 11.83
C GLU A 32 -15.93 -19.89 12.39
N GLY A 33 -17.18 -19.73 11.93
CA GLY A 33 -18.30 -20.57 12.35
C GLY A 33 -18.08 -22.06 12.03
N ARG A 34 -17.62 -22.35 10.81
CA ARG A 34 -17.27 -23.73 10.40
C ARG A 34 -16.07 -24.29 11.15
N PHE A 35 -15.06 -23.46 11.41
CA PHE A 35 -13.86 -23.84 12.15
C PHE A 35 -14.19 -24.15 13.63
N LEU A 36 -14.99 -23.31 14.29
CA LEU A 36 -15.51 -23.54 15.63
C LEU A 36 -16.33 -24.84 15.72
N HIS A 37 -17.27 -25.03 14.79
CA HIS A 37 -18.08 -26.26 14.73
C HIS A 37 -17.19 -27.50 14.57
N ALA A 38 -16.14 -27.45 13.73
CA ALA A 38 -15.22 -28.56 13.54
C ALA A 38 -14.41 -28.87 14.81
N ILE A 39 -13.92 -27.86 15.53
CA ILE A 39 -13.20 -28.02 16.80
C ILE A 39 -14.10 -28.68 17.86
N LEU A 40 -15.29 -28.12 18.09
CA LEU A 40 -16.19 -28.61 19.15
C LEU A 40 -16.69 -30.03 18.86
N THR A 41 -17.01 -30.32 17.59
CA THR A 41 -17.37 -31.68 17.14
C THR A 41 -16.20 -32.65 17.30
N GLY A 42 -14.98 -32.24 16.89
CA GLY A 42 -13.77 -33.08 16.98
C GLY A 42 -13.34 -33.40 18.41
N LEU A 43 -13.63 -32.50 19.36
CA LEU A 43 -13.41 -32.70 20.80
C LEU A 43 -14.56 -33.43 21.50
N GLY A 44 -15.69 -33.65 20.82
CA GLY A 44 -16.88 -34.32 21.37
C GLY A 44 -17.67 -33.47 22.37
N PHE A 45 -17.49 -32.14 22.36
CA PHE A 45 -18.25 -31.24 23.24
C PHE A 45 -19.64 -30.95 22.68
N GLN A 46 -20.65 -30.97 23.55
CA GLN A 46 -21.89 -30.27 23.27
C GLN A 46 -21.69 -28.80 23.60
N PHE A 47 -22.20 -27.92 22.75
CA PHE A 47 -22.06 -26.47 22.92
C PHE A 47 -23.39 -25.76 22.75
N ASP A 48 -23.49 -24.57 23.33
CA ASP A 48 -24.55 -23.61 23.06
C ASP A 48 -23.92 -22.26 22.64
N ILE A 49 -24.63 -21.47 21.84
CA ILE A 49 -24.09 -20.25 21.22
C ILE A 49 -24.84 -19.04 21.77
N VAL A 50 -24.09 -18.10 22.37
CA VAL A 50 -24.65 -16.85 22.90
C VAL A 50 -23.99 -15.66 22.21
N GLU A 51 -24.79 -14.80 21.60
CA GLU A 51 -24.30 -13.58 20.98
C GLU A 51 -23.99 -12.51 22.04
N ALA A 52 -22.94 -11.71 21.82
CA ALA A 52 -22.64 -10.56 22.67
C ALA A 52 -23.78 -9.53 22.66
N LYS A 53 -24.45 -9.34 23.80
CA LYS A 53 -25.64 -8.49 23.96
C LYS A 53 -25.44 -7.03 23.53
N ASP A 54 -24.20 -6.54 23.56
CA ASP A 54 -23.81 -5.17 23.23
C ASP A 54 -23.09 -5.06 21.86
N GLY A 55 -23.01 -6.17 21.11
CA GLY A 55 -22.39 -6.22 19.78
C GLY A 55 -20.88 -5.93 19.78
N GLN A 56 -20.18 -6.12 20.91
CA GLN A 56 -18.77 -5.75 21.05
C GLN A 56 -17.86 -6.93 21.37
N TYR A 57 -16.60 -6.81 20.93
CA TYR A 57 -15.50 -7.70 21.34
C TYR A 57 -15.27 -7.65 22.85
N GLY A 58 -15.19 -6.42 23.38
CA GLY A 58 -15.05 -6.12 24.79
C GLY A 58 -13.92 -5.15 25.08
N SER A 59 -14.22 -4.13 25.87
CA SER A 59 -13.35 -3.04 26.28
C SER A 59 -13.49 -2.80 27.78
N LEU A 60 -12.41 -2.32 28.39
CA LEU A 60 -12.41 -1.85 29.77
C LEU A 60 -13.17 -0.53 29.85
N LYS A 61 -14.18 -0.45 30.70
CA LYS A 61 -14.88 0.79 31.05
C LYS A 61 -14.19 1.49 32.23
N ALA A 62 -14.47 2.77 32.38
CA ALA A 62 -13.97 3.60 33.49
C ALA A 62 -14.47 3.17 34.88
N ASP A 63 -15.48 2.30 34.98
CA ASP A 63 -15.94 1.67 36.22
C ASP A 63 -15.16 0.39 36.57
N GLY A 64 -14.18 -0.01 35.76
CA GLY A 64 -13.41 -1.25 35.91
C GLY A 64 -14.06 -2.48 35.29
N ASN A 65 -15.28 -2.38 34.75
CA ASN A 65 -15.98 -3.53 34.15
C ASN A 65 -15.62 -3.73 32.68
N TRP A 66 -15.66 -4.99 32.24
CA TRP A 66 -15.47 -5.37 30.84
C TRP A 66 -16.80 -5.56 30.09
N THR A 67 -16.87 -5.02 28.86
CA THR A 67 -18.00 -5.21 27.92
C THR A 67 -17.78 -6.44 27.02
N GLY A 68 -18.75 -6.72 26.14
CA GLY A 68 -18.59 -7.68 25.05
C GLY A 68 -18.39 -9.13 25.48
N MET A 69 -17.92 -9.95 24.53
CA MET A 69 -17.58 -11.37 24.76
C MET A 69 -16.52 -11.53 25.86
N VAL A 70 -15.51 -10.66 25.89
CA VAL A 70 -14.48 -10.64 26.94
C VAL A 70 -15.11 -10.49 28.32
N GLY A 71 -16.04 -9.55 28.48
CA GLY A 71 -16.78 -9.35 29.72
C GLY A 71 -17.71 -10.51 30.07
N MET A 72 -18.34 -11.15 29.08
CA MET A 72 -19.17 -12.34 29.31
C MET A 72 -18.36 -13.51 29.88
N VAL A 73 -17.19 -13.80 29.31
CA VAL A 73 -16.29 -14.85 29.84
C VAL A 73 -15.76 -14.48 31.23
N HIS A 74 -15.32 -13.23 31.42
CA HIS A 74 -14.82 -12.77 32.72
C HIS A 74 -15.87 -12.85 33.84
N ARG A 75 -17.16 -12.62 33.54
CA ARG A 75 -18.27 -12.76 34.50
C ARG A 75 -18.82 -14.18 34.63
N GLY A 76 -18.30 -15.16 33.88
CA GLY A 76 -18.84 -16.53 33.85
C GLY A 76 -20.21 -16.64 33.18
N GLU A 77 -20.59 -15.69 32.33
CA GLU A 77 -21.80 -15.75 31.48
C GLU A 77 -21.59 -16.65 30.24
N ALA A 78 -20.34 -16.97 29.91
CA ALA A 78 -19.95 -17.95 28.89
C ALA A 78 -18.64 -18.65 29.29
N ASP A 79 -18.45 -19.91 28.89
CA ASP A 79 -17.24 -20.71 29.15
C ASP A 79 -16.08 -20.35 28.22
N LEU A 80 -16.39 -19.90 27.00
CA LEU A 80 -15.45 -19.59 25.92
C LEU A 80 -15.95 -18.35 25.16
N ALA A 81 -15.03 -17.54 24.64
CA ALA A 81 -15.31 -16.57 23.58
C ALA A 81 -14.61 -17.01 22.29
N PHE A 82 -15.29 -16.90 21.14
CA PHE A 82 -14.72 -17.30 19.86
C PHE A 82 -15.01 -16.29 18.74
N THR A 83 -13.93 -15.67 18.25
CA THR A 83 -13.85 -14.84 17.04
C THR A 83 -12.37 -14.48 16.79
N THR A 84 -12.07 -13.79 15.68
CA THR A 84 -10.82 -13.04 15.47
C THR A 84 -10.71 -11.90 16.48
N LEU A 85 -10.30 -12.24 17.71
CA LEU A 85 -10.09 -11.31 18.80
C LEU A 85 -8.60 -10.95 18.88
N ALA A 86 -8.25 -9.73 18.45
CA ALA A 86 -6.95 -9.15 18.74
C ALA A 86 -6.73 -9.09 20.26
N ILE A 87 -5.48 -9.10 20.71
CA ILE A 87 -5.20 -9.21 22.13
C ILE A 87 -4.00 -8.37 22.49
N THR A 88 -3.98 -8.08 23.77
CA THR A 88 -3.54 -6.86 24.41
C THR A 88 -3.32 -7.24 25.86
N GLU A 89 -2.30 -6.68 26.48
CA GLU A 89 -1.93 -6.93 27.88
C GLU A 89 -3.13 -6.84 28.84
N GLN A 90 -3.94 -5.77 28.73
CA GLN A 90 -5.17 -5.57 29.50
C GLN A 90 -6.18 -6.74 29.43
N ARG A 91 -6.25 -7.47 28.30
CA ARG A 91 -7.12 -8.63 28.15
C ARG A 91 -6.49 -9.86 28.81
N THR A 92 -5.18 -10.05 28.67
CA THR A 92 -4.44 -11.18 29.28
C THR A 92 -4.44 -11.19 30.81
N GLU A 93 -4.77 -10.08 31.45
CA GLU A 93 -4.89 -10.00 32.91
C GLU A 93 -6.19 -10.60 33.46
N ILE A 94 -7.27 -10.68 32.66
CA ILE A 94 -8.62 -11.03 33.13
C ILE A 94 -9.19 -12.34 32.58
N ILE A 95 -8.65 -12.83 31.47
CA ILE A 95 -8.96 -14.11 30.83
C ILE A 95 -7.66 -14.65 30.22
N ASP A 96 -7.53 -15.96 30.07
CA ASP A 96 -6.23 -16.57 29.78
C ASP A 96 -5.85 -16.72 28.31
N PHE A 97 -4.53 -16.75 28.09
CA PHE A 97 -3.76 -16.85 26.84
C PHE A 97 -3.79 -18.25 26.14
N SER A 98 -3.44 -18.42 24.86
CA SER A 98 -3.31 -19.70 24.11
C SER A 98 -2.71 -19.55 22.67
N PRO A 99 -2.58 -20.63 21.86
CA PRO A 99 -2.00 -20.55 20.52
C PRO A 99 -2.90 -19.89 19.44
N THR A 100 -2.31 -18.95 18.71
CA THR A 100 -2.89 -18.31 17.51
C THR A 100 -3.19 -19.32 16.40
N TYR A 101 -4.45 -19.41 15.93
CA TYR A 101 -4.81 -20.16 14.71
C TYR A 101 -4.63 -19.36 13.42
N GLU A 102 -4.70 -18.03 13.50
CA GLU A 102 -4.52 -17.11 12.38
C GLU A 102 -3.56 -15.98 12.78
N ASN A 103 -2.73 -15.52 11.83
CA ASN A 103 -1.82 -14.40 12.01
C ASN A 103 -2.16 -13.30 11.00
N VAL A 104 -2.90 -12.28 11.45
CA VAL A 104 -3.28 -11.13 10.62
C VAL A 104 -2.42 -9.92 10.99
N ALA A 105 -1.64 -9.42 10.04
CA ALA A 105 -0.94 -8.14 10.20
C ALA A 105 -1.92 -6.97 9.93
N PRO A 106 -1.82 -5.84 10.66
CA PRO A 106 -2.54 -4.63 10.30
C PRO A 106 -2.19 -4.18 8.88
N THR A 107 -3.21 -4.01 8.03
CA THR A 107 -3.05 -3.57 6.63
C THR A 107 -3.86 -2.32 6.35
N PHE A 108 -3.38 -1.49 5.42
CA PHE A 108 -4.05 -0.26 5.02
C PHE A 108 -4.79 -0.45 3.70
N ALA A 109 -6.13 -0.44 3.75
CA ALA A 109 -6.94 -0.31 2.55
C ALA A 109 -6.94 1.15 2.08
N TYR A 110 -6.71 1.37 0.79
CA TYR A 110 -6.83 2.68 0.15
C TYR A 110 -7.54 2.53 -1.19
N LYS A 111 -8.23 3.60 -1.63
CA LYS A 111 -8.88 3.61 -2.95
C LYS A 111 -7.81 3.63 -4.04
N LYS A 112 -7.78 2.62 -4.91
CA LYS A 112 -6.92 2.58 -6.09
C LYS A 112 -7.02 3.91 -6.85
N PRO A 113 -5.91 4.62 -7.12
CA PRO A 113 -5.95 5.88 -7.87
C PRO A 113 -6.55 5.64 -9.25
N GLY A 114 -7.38 6.58 -9.71
CA GLY A 114 -7.94 6.53 -11.05
C GLY A 114 -6.83 6.67 -12.09
N VAL A 115 -6.76 5.75 -13.05
CA VAL A 115 -5.82 5.84 -14.16
C VAL A 115 -6.35 6.88 -15.15
N THR A 116 -5.96 8.15 -14.97
CA THR A 116 -6.11 9.17 -15.99
C THR A 116 -4.91 9.10 -16.91
N LEU A 117 -5.07 8.54 -18.11
CA LEU A 117 -4.09 8.66 -19.19
C LEU A 117 -4.19 10.08 -19.75
N PRO A 118 -3.21 10.98 -19.54
CA PRO A 118 -3.27 12.31 -20.12
C PRO A 118 -3.10 12.21 -21.64
N LEU A 119 -3.80 13.07 -22.38
CA LEU A 119 -3.73 13.13 -23.85
C LEU A 119 -2.30 13.32 -24.41
N PHE A 120 -1.39 13.80 -23.56
CA PHE A 120 0.02 14.05 -23.88
C PHE A 120 0.99 13.08 -23.20
N ALA A 121 0.54 11.88 -22.77
CA ALA A 121 1.39 10.87 -22.13
C ALA A 121 2.65 10.53 -22.95
N TYR A 122 2.54 10.51 -24.29
CA TYR A 122 3.66 10.30 -25.21
C TYR A 122 4.76 11.37 -25.14
N LEU A 123 4.52 12.54 -24.55
CA LEU A 123 5.55 13.58 -24.38
C LEU A 123 6.37 13.41 -23.10
N TYR A 124 5.91 12.60 -22.14
CA TYR A 124 6.57 12.37 -20.85
C TYR A 124 7.92 11.61 -20.87
N PRO A 125 8.30 10.80 -21.89
CA PRO A 125 9.61 10.15 -21.91
C PRO A 125 10.80 11.13 -21.92
N PHE A 126 10.59 12.39 -22.33
CA PHE A 126 11.59 13.45 -22.30
C PHE A 126 11.07 14.69 -21.54
N ASP A 127 11.95 15.31 -20.77
CA ASP A 127 11.69 16.59 -20.10
C ASP A 127 11.46 17.71 -21.15
N ILE A 128 10.68 18.74 -20.79
CA ILE A 128 10.45 19.92 -21.64
C ILE A 128 11.76 20.61 -22.03
N ILE A 129 12.79 20.54 -21.18
CA ILE A 129 14.14 21.04 -21.49
C ILE A 129 14.77 20.25 -22.65
N VAL A 130 14.64 18.92 -22.64
CA VAL A 130 15.18 18.03 -23.68
C VAL A 130 14.43 18.25 -25.00
N TRP A 131 13.10 18.35 -24.97
CA TRP A 131 12.30 18.76 -26.13
C TRP A 131 12.75 20.11 -26.70
N GLY A 132 12.96 21.11 -25.84
CA GLY A 132 13.48 22.42 -26.22
C GLY A 132 14.85 22.33 -26.93
N CYS A 133 15.77 21.52 -26.40
CA CYS A 133 17.07 21.26 -27.04
C CYS A 133 16.93 20.59 -28.42
N ILE A 134 16.02 19.62 -28.58
CA ILE A 134 15.74 18.98 -29.88
C ILE A 134 15.19 19.99 -30.89
N PHE A 135 14.23 20.84 -30.50
CA PHE A 135 13.73 21.90 -31.36
C PHE A 135 14.82 22.91 -31.74
N LEU A 136 15.62 23.38 -30.78
CA LEU A 136 16.73 24.30 -31.06
C LEU A 136 17.74 23.68 -32.04
N LEU A 137 18.12 22.42 -31.86
CA LEU A 137 19.00 21.71 -32.78
C LEU A 137 18.39 21.62 -34.19
N LEU A 138 17.11 21.28 -34.28
CA LEU A 138 16.37 21.14 -35.54
C LEU A 138 16.24 22.45 -36.33
N PHE A 139 16.11 23.61 -35.67
CA PHE A 139 16.04 24.91 -36.35
C PHE A 139 17.42 25.52 -36.62
N LEU A 140 18.35 25.45 -35.67
CA LEU A 140 19.66 26.11 -35.78
C LEU A 140 20.60 25.38 -36.74
N LEU A 141 20.64 24.05 -36.72
CA LEU A 141 21.62 23.29 -37.50
C LEU A 141 21.40 23.41 -39.02
N PRO A 142 20.17 23.41 -39.56
CA PRO A 142 19.89 23.79 -40.96
C PRO A 142 20.24 25.25 -41.28
N ALA A 143 20.07 26.18 -40.34
CA ALA A 143 20.41 27.59 -40.54
C ALA A 143 21.93 27.78 -40.66
N PHE A 144 22.71 27.13 -39.80
CA PHE A 144 24.16 27.07 -39.91
C PHE A 144 24.61 26.38 -41.20
N PHE A 145 23.99 25.26 -41.58
CA PHE A 145 24.30 24.57 -42.84
C PHE A 145 24.11 25.48 -44.06
N VAL A 146 23.00 26.22 -44.15
CA VAL A 146 22.76 27.17 -45.24
C VAL A 146 23.75 28.33 -45.20
N LYS A 147 24.05 28.90 -44.03
CA LYS A 147 24.98 30.03 -43.87
C LYS A 147 26.42 29.69 -44.25
N ILE A 148 26.84 28.44 -44.05
CA ILE A 148 28.19 27.93 -44.36
C ILE A 148 28.24 27.33 -45.78
N SER A 149 27.11 27.19 -46.49
CA SER A 149 27.09 26.65 -47.85
C SER A 149 27.46 27.70 -48.90
N ASP A 150 28.49 27.38 -49.70
CA ASP A 150 28.84 28.16 -50.91
C ASP A 150 27.73 28.15 -51.99
N LYS A 151 26.75 27.25 -51.85
CA LYS A 151 25.60 27.14 -52.75
C LYS A 151 24.42 27.94 -52.20
N LYS A 152 23.72 28.66 -53.08
CA LYS A 152 22.40 29.24 -52.77
C LYS A 152 21.37 28.11 -52.55
N ILE A 153 21.20 27.70 -51.30
CA ILE A 153 20.21 26.70 -50.88
C ILE A 153 19.15 27.43 -50.03
N HIS A 154 17.87 27.15 -50.28
CA HIS A 154 16.80 27.70 -49.46
C HIS A 154 16.75 27.05 -48.07
N TYR A 155 16.48 27.85 -47.04
CA TYR A 155 16.34 27.36 -45.66
C TYR A 155 15.25 26.30 -45.54
N GLY A 156 14.04 26.56 -46.06
CA GLY A 156 12.90 25.63 -45.94
C GLY A 156 13.17 24.24 -46.55
N THR A 157 13.85 24.16 -47.70
CA THR A 157 14.20 22.87 -48.32
C THR A 157 15.35 22.16 -47.62
N THR A 158 16.18 22.90 -46.87
CA THR A 158 17.19 22.33 -45.97
C THR A 158 16.51 21.80 -44.72
N PHE A 159 15.77 22.64 -43.99
CA PHE A 159 15.01 22.29 -42.80
C PHE A 159 14.13 21.05 -42.99
N TYR A 160 13.36 20.99 -44.09
CA TYR A 160 12.52 19.83 -44.38
C TYR A 160 13.31 18.52 -44.50
N LYS A 161 14.52 18.55 -45.09
CA LYS A 161 15.37 17.35 -45.19
C LYS A 161 15.90 16.90 -43.83
N PHE A 162 16.34 17.85 -43.00
CA PHE A 162 16.77 17.54 -41.63
C PHE A 162 15.60 16.98 -40.81
N PHE A 163 14.43 17.62 -40.84
CA PHE A 163 13.21 17.13 -40.17
C PHE A 163 12.77 15.74 -40.67
N ALA A 164 12.70 15.53 -41.99
CA ALA A 164 12.36 14.23 -42.56
C ALA A 164 13.34 13.12 -42.13
N SER A 165 14.62 13.45 -41.98
CA SER A 165 15.63 12.49 -41.50
C SER A 165 15.53 12.14 -40.03
N LEU A 166 15.04 13.06 -39.19
CA LEU A 166 14.69 12.75 -37.79
C LEU A 166 13.50 11.77 -37.71
N LEU A 167 12.60 11.83 -38.69
CA LEU A 167 11.50 10.87 -38.89
C LEU A 167 11.95 9.58 -39.64
N GLY A 168 13.25 9.33 -39.77
CA GLY A 168 13.80 8.13 -40.41
C GLY A 168 13.79 8.12 -41.94
N GLN A 169 13.43 9.22 -42.61
CA GLN A 169 13.45 9.28 -44.08
C GLN A 169 14.88 9.50 -44.61
N SER A 170 15.25 8.73 -45.64
CA SER A 170 16.54 8.89 -46.31
C SER A 170 16.55 10.09 -47.24
N PHE A 171 17.62 10.88 -47.21
CA PHE A 171 17.86 12.00 -48.10
C PHE A 171 19.32 12.06 -48.55
N LYS A 172 19.58 12.52 -49.77
CA LYS A 172 20.94 12.72 -50.29
C LYS A 172 21.33 14.18 -50.12
N MET A 173 22.35 14.43 -49.31
CA MET A 173 22.97 15.75 -49.13
C MET A 173 24.49 15.57 -49.13
N THR A 174 25.16 16.06 -50.17
CA THR A 174 26.61 15.95 -50.32
C THR A 174 27.24 17.33 -50.41
N SER A 175 28.30 17.55 -49.62
CA SER A 175 29.12 18.76 -49.69
C SER A 175 30.57 18.41 -50.03
N LYS A 176 31.26 19.34 -50.70
CA LYS A 176 32.71 19.26 -50.93
C LYS A 176 33.51 19.83 -49.75
N SER A 177 32.88 20.61 -48.87
CA SER A 177 33.53 21.24 -47.71
C SER A 177 33.60 20.30 -46.51
N SER A 178 34.78 20.17 -45.91
CA SER A 178 35.03 19.36 -44.71
C SER A 178 34.15 19.78 -43.53
N HIS A 179 34.01 21.08 -43.29
CA HIS A 179 33.20 21.64 -42.19
C HIS A 179 31.71 21.26 -42.31
N LEU A 180 31.16 21.30 -43.53
CA LEU A 180 29.77 20.91 -43.78
C LEU A 180 29.58 19.39 -43.64
N ASN A 181 30.57 18.60 -44.06
CA ASN A 181 30.54 17.15 -43.87
C ASN A 181 30.65 16.77 -42.39
N ALA A 182 31.48 17.47 -41.60
CA ALA A 182 31.54 17.29 -40.14
C ALA A 182 30.18 17.59 -39.47
N LEU A 183 29.52 18.69 -39.85
CA LEU A 183 28.19 19.05 -39.35
C LEU A 183 27.12 18.02 -39.76
N LEU A 184 27.20 17.44 -40.97
CA LEU A 184 26.36 16.32 -41.38
C LEU A 184 26.65 15.03 -40.59
N CYS A 185 27.91 14.75 -40.24
CA CYS A 185 28.28 13.61 -39.37
C CYS A 185 27.74 13.79 -37.95
N CYS A 186 27.86 14.98 -37.35
CA CYS A 186 27.27 15.30 -36.05
C CYS A 186 25.74 15.13 -36.07
N TRP A 187 25.08 15.60 -37.14
CA TRP A 187 23.65 15.36 -37.33
C TRP A 187 23.30 13.87 -37.47
N TRP A 188 24.09 13.11 -38.23
CA TRP A 188 23.89 11.66 -38.40
C TRP A 188 23.99 10.88 -37.07
N ILE A 189 24.90 11.31 -36.18
CA ILE A 189 24.97 10.79 -34.80
C ILE A 189 23.72 11.22 -34.01
N ALA A 190 23.28 12.47 -34.10
CA ALA A 190 22.09 12.94 -33.39
C ALA A 190 20.80 12.19 -33.79
N ILE A 191 20.56 11.92 -35.08
CA ILE A 191 19.38 11.17 -35.54
C ILE A 191 19.40 9.68 -35.20
N THR A 192 20.53 9.11 -34.81
CA THR A 192 20.58 7.72 -34.30
C THR A 192 20.38 7.68 -32.79
N ILE A 193 20.98 8.63 -32.05
CA ILE A 193 20.86 8.69 -30.59
C ILE A 193 19.45 9.14 -30.16
N ILE A 194 18.92 10.24 -30.69
CA ILE A 194 17.67 10.85 -30.18
C ILE A 194 16.48 9.86 -30.24
N PRO A 195 16.18 9.17 -31.36
CA PRO A 195 15.08 8.20 -31.41
C PRO A 195 15.35 6.96 -30.54
N ALA A 196 16.60 6.47 -30.48
CA ALA A 196 16.94 5.32 -29.66
C ALA A 196 16.78 5.62 -28.15
N SER A 197 17.19 6.80 -27.71
CA SER A 197 16.98 7.28 -26.33
C SER A 197 15.49 7.46 -26.01
N TYR A 198 14.70 8.00 -26.95
CA TYR A 198 13.24 8.14 -26.76
C TYR A 198 12.58 6.76 -26.60
N SER A 199 12.82 5.82 -27.52
CA SER A 199 12.24 4.47 -27.44
C SER A 199 12.74 3.65 -26.25
N ALA A 200 13.89 3.99 -25.66
CA ALA A 200 14.33 3.41 -24.39
C ALA A 200 13.56 4.00 -23.20
N ALA A 201 13.40 5.33 -23.15
CA ALA A 201 12.67 6.01 -22.08
C ALA A 201 11.17 5.68 -22.07
N GLU A 202 10.54 5.55 -23.24
CA GLU A 202 9.14 5.15 -23.41
C GLU A 202 8.86 3.77 -22.80
N LYS A 203 9.72 2.77 -23.06
CA LYS A 203 9.61 1.42 -22.48
C LYS A 203 9.76 1.40 -20.96
N VAL A 204 10.63 2.26 -20.41
CA VAL A 204 10.78 2.40 -18.95
C VAL A 204 9.52 3.04 -18.35
N PHE A 205 8.97 4.06 -19.01
CA PHE A 205 7.73 4.72 -18.56
C PHE A 205 6.53 3.75 -18.58
N GLU A 206 6.40 2.94 -19.64
CA GLU A 206 5.38 1.88 -19.73
C GLU A 206 5.52 0.85 -18.60
N GLY A 207 6.75 0.39 -18.32
CA GLY A 207 7.05 -0.55 -17.23
C GLY A 207 6.78 0.01 -15.82
N VAL A 208 7.02 1.31 -15.59
CA VAL A 208 6.66 1.96 -14.31
C VAL A 208 5.14 2.13 -14.16
N GLY A 209 4.42 2.29 -15.27
CA GLY A 209 2.94 2.33 -15.28
C GLY A 209 2.27 1.04 -14.79
N SER A 210 2.96 -0.11 -14.88
CA SER A 210 2.47 -1.40 -14.38
C SER A 210 2.61 -1.61 -12.87
N ASP A 211 3.43 -0.84 -12.15
CA ASP A 211 3.69 -1.01 -10.71
C ASP A 211 2.89 -0.01 -9.85
N PRO A 212 1.64 -0.32 -9.46
CA PRO A 212 0.81 0.59 -8.67
C PRO A 212 1.49 1.01 -7.36
N CYS A 213 2.23 0.10 -6.73
CA CYS A 213 2.82 0.29 -5.39
C CYS A 213 3.75 1.51 -5.29
N VAL A 214 4.48 1.89 -6.35
CA VAL A 214 5.46 2.99 -6.31
C VAL A 214 4.77 4.37 -6.26
N GLY A 215 3.79 4.59 -7.15
CA GLY A 215 2.97 5.81 -7.15
C GLY A 215 2.06 5.91 -5.92
N ILE A 216 1.63 4.77 -5.40
CA ILE A 216 0.81 4.69 -4.19
C ILE A 216 1.62 5.02 -2.93
N TRP A 217 2.85 4.50 -2.80
CA TRP A 217 3.72 4.80 -1.65
C TRP A 217 4.00 6.31 -1.52
N SER A 218 4.35 6.98 -2.62
CA SER A 218 4.60 8.42 -2.63
C SER A 218 3.36 9.26 -2.27
N SER A 219 2.17 8.85 -2.73
CA SER A 219 0.89 9.52 -2.41
C SER A 219 0.36 9.19 -0.99
N MET A 220 0.65 8.00 -0.46
CA MET A 220 0.18 7.56 0.85
C MET A 220 1.04 8.08 2.02
N LYS A 221 2.34 8.33 1.83
CA LYS A 221 3.27 8.82 2.88
C LYS A 221 2.65 9.83 3.87
N PRO A 222 2.08 10.98 3.45
CA PRO A 222 1.52 11.95 4.39
C PRO A 222 0.25 11.45 5.10
N LYS A 223 -0.60 10.67 4.42
CA LYS A 223 -1.87 10.16 4.99
C LYS A 223 -1.64 8.98 5.94
N ILE A 224 -0.68 8.12 5.65
CA ILE A 224 -0.23 7.06 6.57
C ILE A 224 0.26 7.68 7.88
N TYR A 225 0.99 8.81 7.82
CA TYR A 225 1.44 9.52 9.01
C TYR A 225 0.27 10.04 9.86
N GLU A 226 -0.72 10.73 9.27
CA GLU A 226 -1.93 11.17 9.99
C GLU A 226 -2.69 9.99 10.62
N ILE A 227 -2.86 8.88 9.89
CA ILE A 227 -3.55 7.69 10.40
C ILE A 227 -2.76 7.01 11.53
N LEU A 228 -1.43 6.94 11.44
CA LEU A 228 -0.57 6.43 12.52
C LEU A 228 -0.63 7.31 13.77
N VAL A 229 -0.61 8.64 13.61
CA VAL A 229 -0.77 9.57 14.73
C VAL A 229 -2.16 9.41 15.38
N LEU A 230 -3.22 9.20 14.59
CA LEU A 230 -4.56 8.92 15.10
C LEU A 230 -4.63 7.57 15.84
N MET A 231 -4.03 6.51 15.31
CA MET A 231 -3.98 5.20 15.99
C MET A 231 -3.17 5.26 17.30
N LEU A 232 -2.01 5.93 17.30
CA LEU A 232 -1.19 6.14 18.50
C LEU A 232 -1.92 6.98 19.56
N ASN A 233 -2.67 8.01 19.15
CA ASN A 233 -3.52 8.80 20.05
C ASN A 233 -4.66 7.95 20.64
N CYS A 234 -5.30 7.09 19.84
CA CYS A 234 -6.34 6.17 20.34
C CYS A 234 -5.79 5.17 21.37
N SER A 235 -4.60 4.59 21.15
CA SER A 235 -3.95 3.73 22.14
C SER A 235 -3.62 4.50 23.43
N CYS A 236 -2.95 5.66 23.33
CA CYS A 236 -2.57 6.44 24.53
C CYS A 236 -3.78 6.95 25.33
N SER A 237 -4.90 7.26 24.65
CA SER A 237 -6.14 7.68 25.31
C SER A 237 -6.82 6.57 26.13
N SER A 238 -6.41 5.30 25.96
CA SER A 238 -6.93 4.17 26.73
C SER A 238 -6.22 3.98 28.07
N ASP A 239 -4.98 4.46 28.23
CA ASP A 239 -4.13 4.09 29.38
C ASP A 239 -4.10 5.14 30.50
N ASN A 240 -4.14 6.44 30.19
CA ASN A 240 -4.36 7.50 31.20
C ASN A 240 -4.64 8.87 30.56
N PRO A 241 -5.67 9.63 30.99
CA PRO A 241 -5.94 10.98 30.46
C PRO A 241 -4.86 12.03 30.77
N ASN A 242 -3.87 11.72 31.62
CA ASN A 242 -2.78 12.65 31.98
C ASN A 242 -1.42 12.35 31.31
N ILE A 243 -1.29 11.29 30.51
CA ILE A 243 -0.02 10.95 29.86
C ILE A 243 0.12 11.70 28.54
N LYS A 244 1.14 12.56 28.44
CA LYS A 244 1.54 13.18 27.16
C LYS A 244 2.24 12.15 26.27
N LEU A 245 1.99 12.25 24.96
CA LEU A 245 2.53 11.35 23.91
C LEU A 245 4.06 11.12 23.98
N SER A 246 4.80 12.10 24.50
CA SER A 246 6.26 12.02 24.71
C SER A 246 6.70 10.99 25.75
N HIS A 247 5.81 10.56 26.66
CA HIS A 247 6.14 9.58 27.71
C HIS A 247 5.99 8.12 27.24
N CYS A 248 5.00 7.82 26.39
CA CYS A 248 4.79 6.45 25.88
C CYS A 248 5.89 5.97 24.93
N LEU A 249 6.60 6.89 24.28
CA LEU A 249 7.58 6.58 23.23
C LEU A 249 9.03 6.89 23.63
N GLY A 250 9.27 7.43 24.83
CA GLY A 250 10.60 7.65 25.43
C GLY A 250 11.54 8.62 24.71
N TRP A 251 11.15 9.15 23.55
CA TRP A 251 11.96 9.97 22.64
C TRP A 251 11.11 11.10 22.06
N SER A 252 11.71 12.26 21.78
CA SER A 252 11.04 13.34 21.05
C SER A 252 10.94 12.98 19.57
N LEU A 253 9.72 12.73 19.10
CA LEU A 253 9.41 12.43 17.70
C LEU A 253 9.50 13.68 16.80
N ASP A 254 10.72 14.05 16.44
CA ASP A 254 10.98 14.99 15.35
C ASP A 254 10.82 14.31 13.99
N SER A 255 10.29 15.07 13.02
CA SER A 255 9.93 14.61 11.67
C SER A 255 11.08 13.97 10.88
N ASN A 256 12.33 14.30 11.22
CA ASN A 256 13.52 13.78 10.56
C ASN A 256 13.97 12.40 11.05
N PHE A 257 13.57 11.96 12.25
CA PHE A 257 14.08 10.71 12.83
C PHE A 257 13.44 9.45 12.19
N LEU A 258 12.14 9.51 11.90
CA LEU A 258 11.42 8.42 11.21
C LEU A 258 11.71 8.35 9.71
N LEU A 259 12.22 9.42 9.09
CA LEU A 259 12.60 9.41 7.68
C LEU A 259 13.85 8.57 7.38
N ALA A 260 14.69 8.29 8.38
CA ALA A 260 15.98 7.62 8.22
C ALA A 260 15.92 6.08 8.34
N ASN A 261 14.99 5.53 9.14
CA ASN A 261 15.06 4.13 9.58
C ASN A 261 13.87 3.28 9.09
N HIS A 262 14.01 2.70 7.90
CA HIS A 262 13.05 1.74 7.33
C HIS A 262 12.86 0.49 8.23
N GLU A 263 13.88 0.07 8.97
CA GLU A 263 13.80 -1.06 9.91
C GLU A 263 12.92 -0.77 11.14
N PHE A 264 12.81 0.49 11.56
CA PHE A 264 11.98 0.88 12.71
C PHE A 264 10.49 0.67 12.43
N PHE A 265 10.08 0.89 11.18
CA PHE A 265 8.70 0.66 10.71
C PHE A 265 8.31 -0.83 10.74
N VAL A 266 9.27 -1.73 10.49
CA VAL A 266 9.06 -3.18 10.59
C VAL A 266 8.99 -3.62 12.07
N SER A 267 9.83 -3.04 12.93
CA SER A 267 9.90 -3.41 14.35
C SER A 267 8.62 -3.06 15.15
N VAL A 268 8.01 -1.89 14.89
CA VAL A 268 6.79 -1.45 15.59
C VAL A 268 5.55 -2.28 15.19
N CYS A 269 5.46 -2.72 13.93
CA CYS A 269 4.34 -3.54 13.46
C CYS A 269 4.44 -5.03 13.84
N ALA A 270 5.60 -5.52 14.31
CA ALA A 270 5.87 -6.95 14.50
C ALA A 270 5.44 -7.53 15.86
N ARG A 271 4.71 -6.78 16.71
CA ARG A 271 4.58 -7.11 18.14
C ARG A 271 3.15 -7.04 18.72
N LEU A 272 2.20 -7.70 18.06
CA LEU A 272 0.87 -8.01 18.61
C LEU A 272 0.52 -9.49 18.31
N GLN A 273 0.91 -10.41 19.20
CA GLN A 273 0.78 -11.87 19.05
C GLN A 273 -0.03 -12.52 20.20
N TYR A 274 -1.30 -12.93 20.03
CA TYR A 274 -1.96 -13.87 20.98
C TYR A 274 -3.32 -14.45 20.44
N ILE A 275 -3.81 -15.62 20.94
CA ILE A 275 -5.23 -16.16 21.03
C ILE A 275 -5.43 -16.81 22.44
N LEU A 276 -6.63 -17.26 22.88
CA LEU A 276 -7.18 -17.33 24.27
C LEU A 276 -7.45 -18.77 24.84
N TYR A 277 -7.10 -19.11 26.10
CA TYR A 277 -7.61 -20.28 26.88
C TYR A 277 -7.39 -20.29 28.43
N ARG A 278 -8.52 -20.07 29.15
CA ARG A 278 -8.98 -20.60 30.47
C ARG A 278 -8.27 -20.38 31.83
N ILE A 279 -9.11 -19.85 32.72
CA ILE A 279 -9.10 -19.63 34.19
C ILE A 279 -8.68 -20.85 35.06
N LYS A 280 -8.16 -20.53 36.26
CA LYS A 280 -7.77 -21.41 37.38
C LYS A 280 -8.92 -21.81 38.30
#